data_AF-A0AAE0DUS6-F1
#
_entry.id   AF-A0AAE0DUS6-F1
#
_cell.length_a   1.000
_cell.length_b   1.000
_cell.length_c   1.000
_cell.angle_alpha   90.00
_cell.angle_beta   90.00
_cell.angle_gamma   90.00
#
_symmetry.space_group_name_H-M   'P 1'
#
loop_
_entity.id
_entity.type
_entity.pdbx_description
1 polymer ?
#
loop_
_entity_poly.entity_id
_entity_poly.type
_entity_poly.pdbx_seq_one_letter_code
_entity_poly.pdbx_strand_id
1 'polypeptide(L)'
;MCDNLKLFYDVFEMSSGKKHPTTSQFFPTLCKIRLLMSKWLTSRYDEIKLITSNAIAKFEQYWNVINGMISVATVLDPRFKMKVLKFFFPQIYGDNSSFEMEKVCEICYGLVKEYQLNSKTGKEPCDHIDSSCSPSLMSISKDKVDDHLPNSDLFASSTTTAENVKSELDKYLEETLSPRIPDFDLLGWWKINAFKYHTLHDIAKDV
;
A
#
# COMPACT_ATOMS: atom_id res chain seq x y z
N MET A 1 5.13 -2.83 39.01
CA MET A 1 5.15 -4.01 38.11
C MET A 1 3.77 -4.26 37.50
N CYS A 2 2.71 -4.30 38.33
CA CYS A 2 1.32 -4.51 37.88
C CYS A 2 0.82 -3.49 36.84
N ASP A 3 1.14 -2.19 36.97
CA ASP A 3 0.62 -1.17 36.04
C ASP A 3 1.17 -1.33 34.62
N ASN A 4 2.40 -1.81 34.48
CA ASN A 4 3.05 -2.04 33.18
C ASN A 4 2.47 -3.28 32.48
N LEU A 5 2.27 -4.36 33.25
CA LEU A 5 1.61 -5.58 32.76
C LEU A 5 0.15 -5.32 32.41
N LYS A 6 -0.54 -4.48 33.19
CA LYS A 6 -1.90 -4.04 32.90
C LYS A 6 -1.96 -3.26 31.58
N LEU A 7 -1.08 -2.29 31.37
CA LEU A 7 -1.04 -1.55 30.12
C LEU A 7 -0.71 -2.44 28.91
N PHE A 8 0.16 -3.44 29.06
CA PHE A 8 0.40 -4.45 28.03
C PHE A 8 -0.87 -5.24 27.71
N TYR A 9 -1.51 -5.74 28.77
CA TYR A 9 -2.71 -6.55 28.68
C TYR A 9 -3.86 -5.76 28.06
N ASP A 10 -4.08 -4.51 28.46
CA ASP A 10 -5.13 -3.63 27.91
C ASP A 10 -4.92 -3.40 26.40
N VAL A 11 -3.67 -3.18 25.95
CA VAL A 11 -3.35 -3.01 24.53
C VAL A 11 -3.55 -4.32 23.76
N PHE A 12 -3.18 -5.45 24.35
CA PHE A 12 -3.35 -6.77 23.76
C PHE A 12 -4.84 -7.19 23.69
N GLU A 13 -5.59 -7.02 24.76
CA GLU A 13 -7.02 -7.33 24.87
C GLU A 13 -7.84 -6.46 23.90
N MET A 14 -7.54 -5.16 23.80
CA MET A 14 -8.16 -4.26 22.82
C MET A 14 -7.93 -4.73 21.37
N SER A 15 -6.80 -5.39 21.10
CA SER A 15 -6.51 -5.97 19.79
C SER A 15 -7.19 -7.33 19.57
N SER A 16 -7.29 -8.15 20.61
CA SER A 16 -7.88 -9.49 20.58
C SER A 16 -9.41 -9.49 20.58
N GLY A 17 -10.05 -8.44 21.11
CA GLY A 17 -11.51 -8.35 21.25
C GLY A 17 -12.26 -7.93 19.98
N LYS A 18 -11.56 -7.64 18.88
CA LYS A 18 -12.19 -7.23 17.61
C LYS A 18 -12.68 -8.46 16.86
N LYS A 19 -13.94 -8.46 16.42
CA LYS A 19 -14.55 -9.59 15.69
C LYS A 19 -13.87 -9.86 14.34
N HIS A 20 -13.32 -8.85 13.68
CA HIS A 20 -12.55 -8.96 12.42
C HIS A 20 -11.52 -7.82 12.30
N PRO A 21 -10.39 -7.87 13.01
CA PRO A 21 -9.37 -6.84 12.88
C PRO A 21 -8.67 -6.97 11.52
N THR A 22 -8.70 -5.90 10.72
CA THR A 22 -7.89 -5.82 9.50
C THR A 22 -6.42 -5.72 9.87
N THR A 23 -5.52 -6.30 9.06
CA THR A 23 -4.06 -6.28 9.27
C THR A 23 -3.55 -4.85 9.57
N SER A 24 -4.11 -3.86 8.87
CA SER A 24 -3.84 -2.42 9.06
C SER A 24 -4.07 -1.89 10.49
N GLN A 25 -4.99 -2.48 11.25
CA GLN A 25 -5.32 -2.03 12.61
C GLN A 25 -4.34 -2.54 13.66
N PHE A 26 -3.55 -3.56 13.32
CA PHE A 26 -2.55 -4.10 14.24
C PHE A 26 -1.29 -3.24 14.29
N PHE A 27 -0.92 -2.54 13.21
CA PHE A 27 0.30 -1.75 13.18
C PHE A 27 0.42 -0.74 14.33
N PRO A 28 -0.57 0.15 14.59
CA PRO A 28 -0.46 1.10 15.70
C PRO A 28 -0.35 0.41 17.07
N THR A 29 -1.00 -0.75 17.22
CA THR A 29 -0.97 -1.56 18.44
C THR A 29 0.43 -2.14 18.66
N LEU A 30 1.01 -2.77 17.64
CA LEU A 30 2.35 -3.34 17.69
C LEU A 30 3.41 -2.26 17.95
N CYS A 31 3.29 -1.11 17.29
CA CYS A 31 4.16 0.03 17.54
C CYS A 31 4.09 0.50 19.00
N LYS A 32 2.89 0.63 19.57
CA LYS A 32 2.70 0.98 20.99
C LYS A 32 3.35 -0.04 21.91
N ILE A 33 3.11 -1.33 21.67
CA ILE A 33 3.73 -2.41 22.45
C ILE A 33 5.25 -2.28 22.43
N ARG A 34 5.84 -2.10 21.26
CA ARG A 34 7.29 -1.99 21.11
C ARG A 34 7.84 -0.76 21.84
N LEU A 35 7.17 0.39 21.74
CA LEU A 35 7.55 1.61 22.48
C LEU A 35 7.45 1.43 24.00
N LEU A 36 6.42 0.72 24.49
CA LEU A 36 6.30 0.39 25.91
C LEU A 36 7.44 -0.51 26.39
N MET A 37 7.79 -1.52 25.60
CA MET A 37 8.95 -2.36 25.91
C MET A 37 10.25 -1.55 25.93
N SER A 38 10.48 -0.66 24.96
CA SER A 38 11.65 0.23 24.97
C SER A 38 11.71 1.11 26.22
N LYS A 39 10.55 1.59 26.70
CA LYS A 39 10.46 2.33 27.98
C LYS A 39 10.78 1.45 29.19
N TRP A 40 10.41 0.17 29.19
CA TRP A 40 10.71 -0.71 30.32
C TRP A 40 12.18 -1.15 30.37
N LEU A 41 12.89 -1.15 29.24
CA LEU A 41 14.35 -1.32 29.23
C LEU A 41 15.10 -0.21 29.97
N THR A 42 14.52 0.98 30.09
CA THR A 42 15.12 2.09 30.85
C THR A 42 14.68 2.11 32.32
N SER A 43 13.99 1.06 32.78
CA SER A 43 13.53 0.92 34.16
C SER A 43 14.68 0.94 35.17
N ARG A 44 14.45 1.51 36.35
CA ARG A 44 15.37 1.47 37.49
C ARG A 44 15.49 0.09 38.16
N TYR A 45 14.59 -0.83 37.83
CA TYR A 45 14.55 -2.19 38.40
C TYR A 45 15.14 -3.18 37.41
N ASP A 46 16.20 -3.89 37.81
CA ASP A 46 16.94 -4.79 36.93
C ASP A 46 16.14 -6.05 36.56
N GLU A 47 15.22 -6.50 37.42
CA GLU A 47 14.31 -7.60 37.12
C GLU A 47 13.38 -7.24 35.95
N ILE A 48 12.90 -5.99 35.91
CA ILE A 48 12.05 -5.50 34.82
C ILE A 48 12.86 -5.42 33.53
N LYS A 49 14.10 -4.91 33.58
CA LYS A 49 14.99 -4.90 32.42
C LYS A 49 15.22 -6.31 31.88
N LEU A 50 15.55 -7.27 32.76
CA LEU A 50 15.82 -8.66 32.38
C LEU A 50 14.62 -9.31 31.68
N ILE A 51 13.42 -9.20 32.26
CA ILE A 51 12.19 -9.74 31.65
C ILE A 51 11.89 -9.05 30.32
N THR A 52 12.08 -7.73 30.25
CA THR A 52 11.80 -6.94 29.04
C THR A 52 12.78 -7.27 27.91
N SER A 53 14.07 -7.47 28.19
CA SER A 53 15.07 -7.86 27.19
C SER A 53 14.69 -9.16 26.49
N ASN A 54 14.23 -10.16 27.25
CA ASN A 54 13.77 -11.42 26.69
C ASN A 54 12.49 -11.26 25.86
N ALA A 55 11.56 -10.40 26.29
CA ALA A 55 10.33 -10.12 25.56
C ALA A 55 10.61 -9.37 24.24
N ILE A 56 11.50 -8.39 24.25
CA ILE A 56 11.93 -7.64 23.05
C ILE A 56 12.61 -8.57 22.07
N ALA A 57 13.53 -9.43 22.51
CA ALA A 57 14.22 -10.35 21.61
C ALA A 57 13.24 -11.24 20.84
N LYS A 58 12.17 -11.72 21.50
CA LYS A 58 11.10 -12.47 20.84
C LYS A 58 10.27 -11.58 19.91
N PHE A 59 9.89 -10.39 20.37
CA PHE A 59 9.12 -9.44 19.55
C PHE A 59 9.86 -9.11 18.24
N GLU A 60 11.15 -8.79 18.30
CA GLU A 60 11.96 -8.42 17.14
C GLU A 60 12.08 -9.56 16.11
N GLN A 61 12.11 -10.83 16.56
CA GLN A 61 12.08 -11.98 15.63
C GLN A 61 10.82 -11.98 14.76
N TYR A 62 9.65 -11.71 15.35
CA TYR A 62 8.39 -11.61 14.60
C TYR A 62 8.32 -10.32 13.79
N TRP A 63 8.69 -9.19 14.40
CA TRP A 63 8.66 -7.86 13.79
C TRP A 63 9.44 -7.83 12.48
N ASN A 64 10.66 -8.38 12.45
CA ASN A 64 11.50 -8.41 11.26
C ASN A 64 10.89 -9.19 10.08
N VAL A 65 10.01 -10.15 10.36
CA VAL A 65 9.32 -10.94 9.32
C VAL A 65 8.07 -10.21 8.83
N ILE A 66 7.27 -9.66 9.75
CA ILE A 66 5.94 -9.14 9.40
C ILE A 66 5.90 -7.64 9.09
N ASN A 67 6.91 -6.87 9.53
CA ASN A 67 6.88 -5.39 9.50
C ASN A 67 6.60 -4.83 8.10
N GLY A 68 7.18 -5.42 7.05
CA GLY A 68 6.93 -5.01 5.67
C GLY A 68 5.46 -5.14 5.28
N MET A 69 4.88 -6.33 5.47
CA MET A 69 3.48 -6.62 5.12
C MET A 69 2.50 -5.76 5.93
N ILE A 70 2.69 -5.67 7.24
CA ILE A 70 1.79 -4.88 8.10
C ILE A 70 1.92 -3.38 7.85
N SER A 71 3.10 -2.91 7.44
CA SER A 71 3.31 -1.53 6.98
C SER A 71 2.56 -1.25 5.68
N VAL A 72 2.66 -2.14 4.68
CA VAL A 72 1.89 -2.04 3.43
C VAL A 72 0.40 -2.04 3.69
N ALA A 73 -0.12 -2.98 4.50
CA ALA A 73 -1.52 -3.03 4.88
C ALA A 73 -1.98 -1.72 5.55
N THR A 74 -1.12 -1.11 6.36
CA THR A 74 -1.39 0.18 7.02
C THR A 74 -1.41 1.33 6.03
N VAL A 75 -0.52 1.31 5.03
CA VAL A 75 -0.51 2.32 3.95
C VAL A 75 -1.79 2.21 3.13
N LEU A 76 -2.24 1.00 2.80
CA LEU A 76 -3.49 0.73 2.08
C LEU A 76 -4.75 0.97 2.92
N ASP A 77 -4.63 1.33 4.20
CA ASP A 77 -5.77 1.78 4.98
C ASP A 77 -5.95 3.30 4.83
N PRO A 78 -7.08 3.77 4.26
CA PRO A 78 -7.29 5.18 3.97
C PRO A 78 -7.38 6.04 5.24
N ARG A 79 -7.57 5.43 6.42
CA ARG A 79 -7.58 6.10 7.74
C ARG A 79 -6.17 6.35 8.30
N PHE A 80 -5.15 5.71 7.72
CA PHE A 80 -3.78 5.71 8.20
C PHE A 80 -2.81 6.26 7.16
N LYS A 81 -2.72 5.59 6.00
CA LYS A 81 -1.74 5.88 4.94
C LYS A 81 -0.31 5.97 5.51
N MET A 82 0.58 6.65 4.79
CA MET A 82 1.93 6.95 5.28
C MET A 82 1.97 7.79 6.56
N LYS A 83 0.88 8.50 6.92
CA LYS A 83 0.88 9.40 8.08
C LYS A 83 1.10 8.66 9.40
N VAL A 84 0.56 7.45 9.54
CA VAL A 84 0.76 6.64 10.76
C VAL A 84 2.21 6.14 10.87
N LEU A 85 2.83 5.72 9.77
CA LEU A 85 4.23 5.31 9.77
C LEU A 85 5.11 6.50 10.13
N LYS A 86 4.87 7.68 9.53
CA LYS A 86 5.61 8.92 9.82
C LYS A 86 5.53 9.33 11.29
N PHE A 87 4.46 8.93 11.99
CA PHE A 87 4.35 9.15 13.43
C PHE A 87 5.18 8.15 14.23
N PHE A 88 5.10 6.85 13.91
CA PHE A 88 5.72 5.81 14.73
C PHE A 88 7.20 5.54 14.41
N PHE A 89 7.59 5.53 13.14
CA PHE A 89 8.96 5.16 12.73
C PHE A 89 10.06 6.02 13.37
N PRO A 90 9.92 7.35 13.53
CA PRO A 90 10.93 8.15 14.23
C PRO A 90 11.11 7.74 15.70
N GLN A 91 10.00 7.42 16.39
CA GLN A 91 10.04 6.94 17.77
C GLN A 91 10.62 5.53 17.85
N ILE A 92 10.52 4.76 16.76
CA ILE A 92 10.83 3.35 16.73
C ILE A 92 12.28 3.07 16.36
N TYR A 93 12.75 3.74 15.31
CA TYR A 93 14.02 3.52 14.64
C TYR A 93 14.99 4.70 14.79
N GLY A 94 14.55 5.83 15.36
CA GLY A 94 15.37 7.03 15.48
C GLY A 94 15.85 7.51 14.10
N ASP A 95 17.15 7.68 13.95
CA ASP A 95 17.79 8.18 12.73
C ASP A 95 17.57 7.26 11.51
N ASN A 96 17.32 5.96 11.73
CA ASN A 96 17.01 5.01 10.66
C ASN A 96 15.56 5.11 10.14
N SER A 97 14.73 5.98 10.71
CA SER A 97 13.32 6.10 10.33
C SER A 97 13.10 6.42 8.85
N SER A 98 13.95 7.25 8.24
CA SER A 98 13.82 7.61 6.82
C SER A 98 14.08 6.41 5.92
N PHE A 99 15.10 5.61 6.25
CA PHE A 99 15.45 4.39 5.53
C PHE A 99 14.34 3.33 5.62
N GLU A 100 13.77 3.12 6.81
CA GLU A 100 12.64 2.20 6.97
C GLU A 100 11.37 2.70 6.24
N MET A 101 11.15 4.03 6.18
CA MET A 101 10.06 4.61 5.39
C MET A 101 10.25 4.34 3.89
N GLU A 102 11.47 4.54 3.40
CA GLU A 102 11.83 4.34 2.00
C GLU A 102 11.61 2.88 1.57
N LYS A 103 12.04 1.91 2.38
CA LYS A 103 11.74 0.50 2.15
C LYS A 103 10.24 0.23 1.98
N VAL A 104 9.40 0.79 2.85
CA VAL A 104 7.94 0.61 2.73
C VAL A 104 7.42 1.23 1.44
N CYS A 105 7.91 2.42 1.06
CA CYS A 105 7.57 3.03 -0.22
C CYS A 105 7.98 2.13 -1.39
N GLU A 106 9.22 1.63 -1.41
CA GLU A 106 9.73 0.73 -2.45
C GLU A 106 8.85 -0.53 -2.59
N ILE A 107 8.45 -1.15 -1.48
CA ILE A 107 7.54 -2.30 -1.49
C ILE A 107 6.18 -1.90 -2.10
N CYS A 108 5.62 -0.76 -1.69
CA CYS A 108 4.33 -0.30 -2.22
C CYS A 108 4.39 -0.04 -3.74
N TYR A 109 5.40 0.69 -4.22
CA TYR A 109 5.55 0.95 -5.66
C TYR A 109 5.89 -0.32 -6.44
N GLY A 110 6.68 -1.23 -5.87
CA GLY A 110 6.98 -2.54 -6.44
C GLY A 110 5.71 -3.37 -6.66
N LEU A 111 4.86 -3.48 -5.65
CA LEU A 111 3.56 -4.17 -5.74
C LEU A 111 2.66 -3.55 -6.80
N VAL A 112 2.52 -2.22 -6.82
CA VAL A 112 1.73 -1.52 -7.85
C VAL A 112 2.23 -1.85 -9.25
N LYS A 113 3.54 -1.82 -9.46
CA LYS A 113 4.15 -2.13 -10.76
C LYS A 113 3.90 -3.59 -11.16
N GLU A 114 4.01 -4.53 -10.23
CA GLU A 114 3.78 -5.96 -10.47
C GLU A 114 2.33 -6.24 -10.88
N TYR A 115 1.36 -5.71 -10.14
CA TYR A 115 -0.06 -5.87 -10.47
C TYR A 115 -0.41 -5.23 -11.82
N GLN A 116 0.15 -4.06 -12.13
CA GLN A 116 -0.05 -3.42 -13.42
C GLN A 116 0.55 -4.24 -14.57
N LEU A 117 1.69 -4.91 -14.38
CA LEU A 117 2.28 -5.78 -15.39
C LEU A 117 1.41 -7.04 -15.61
N ASN A 118 0.97 -7.68 -14.53
CA ASN A 118 0.14 -8.89 -14.59
C ASN A 118 -1.24 -8.62 -15.24
N SER A 119 -1.78 -7.40 -15.08
CA SER A 119 -3.02 -7.01 -15.75
C SER A 119 -2.90 -6.90 -17.29
N LYS A 120 -1.69 -6.62 -17.80
CA LYS A 120 -1.42 -6.43 -19.24
C LYS A 120 -1.13 -7.74 -19.97
N THR A 121 -0.57 -8.73 -19.27
CA THR A 121 -0.26 -10.05 -19.83
C THR A 121 -1.46 -11.00 -19.88
N GLY A 122 -2.60 -10.62 -19.29
CA GLY A 122 -3.80 -11.45 -19.17
C GLY A 122 -4.93 -11.19 -20.18
N LYS A 123 -4.70 -10.42 -21.26
CA LYS A 123 -5.71 -10.14 -22.29
C LYS A 123 -5.11 -10.13 -23.71
N GLU A 124 -4.73 -11.30 -24.22
CA GLU A 124 -4.89 -11.56 -25.65
C GLU A 124 -6.17 -12.40 -25.83
N PRO A 125 -7.23 -11.87 -26.45
CA PRO A 125 -8.23 -12.72 -27.08
C PRO A 125 -7.51 -13.43 -28.23
N CYS A 126 -7.31 -14.74 -28.08
CA CYS A 126 -6.94 -15.59 -29.20
C CYS A 126 -8.15 -15.69 -30.14
N ASP A 127 -8.38 -14.66 -30.95
CA ASP A 127 -9.28 -14.76 -32.09
C ASP A 127 -8.55 -15.58 -33.16
N HIS A 128 -8.66 -16.90 -33.04
CA HIS A 128 -8.42 -17.82 -34.14
C HIS A 128 -9.45 -17.54 -35.24
N ILE A 129 -9.07 -16.69 -36.19
CA ILE A 129 -9.65 -16.71 -37.53
C ILE A 129 -8.61 -17.33 -38.45
N ASP A 130 -8.83 -18.60 -38.75
CA ASP A 130 -8.29 -19.25 -39.94
C ASP A 130 -8.69 -18.44 -41.17
N SER A 131 -7.72 -17.96 -41.94
CA SER A 131 -7.86 -17.86 -43.39
C SER A 131 -6.50 -17.75 -44.07
N SER A 132 -6.14 -18.82 -44.76
CA SER A 132 -5.02 -18.94 -45.69
C SER A 132 -5.10 -17.94 -46.85
N CYS A 133 -3.92 -17.44 -47.26
CA CYS A 133 -3.40 -17.26 -48.64
C CYS A 133 -2.63 -15.93 -48.83
N SER A 134 -1.34 -16.04 -49.12
CA SER A 134 -0.46 -14.99 -49.64
C SER A 134 -0.57 -14.91 -51.19
N PRO A 135 0.24 -14.08 -51.89
CA PRO A 135 0.29 -12.61 -51.93
C PRO A 135 0.10 -12.09 -53.37
N SER A 136 -0.23 -10.81 -53.59
CA SER A 136 -0.13 -10.16 -54.92
C SER A 136 -0.08 -8.63 -54.84
N LEU A 137 0.70 -8.05 -55.75
CA LEU A 137 1.14 -6.65 -55.87
C LEU A 137 0.44 -5.94 -57.06
N MET A 138 0.32 -4.60 -56.97
CA MET A 138 -0.15 -3.60 -57.98
C MET A 138 -1.67 -3.54 -58.28
N SER A 139 -2.34 -2.41 -58.58
CA SER A 139 -2.00 -0.97 -58.72
C SER A 139 -3.29 -0.12 -58.98
N ILE A 140 -3.18 1.21 -58.79
CA ILE A 140 -3.89 2.33 -59.49
C ILE A 140 -5.33 2.77 -59.06
N SER A 141 -5.33 3.88 -58.29
CA SER A 141 -5.91 5.23 -58.54
C SER A 141 -7.42 5.57 -58.58
N LYS A 142 -7.66 6.82 -58.09
CA LYS A 142 -8.80 7.77 -58.19
C LYS A 142 -9.71 7.78 -56.95
N ASP A 143 -10.15 8.90 -56.37
CA ASP A 143 -10.05 10.32 -56.69
C ASP A 143 -10.32 11.15 -55.40
N LYS A 144 -9.99 12.43 -55.48
CA LYS A 144 -9.92 13.47 -54.44
C LYS A 144 -11.18 13.68 -53.57
N VAL A 145 -10.99 13.95 -52.27
CA VAL A 145 -11.58 15.11 -51.60
C VAL A 145 -10.61 15.60 -50.52
N ASP A 146 -10.20 16.86 -50.67
CA ASP A 146 -9.43 17.65 -49.72
C ASP A 146 -10.37 18.12 -48.61
N ASP A 147 -10.21 17.58 -47.40
CA ASP A 147 -10.82 18.13 -46.19
C ASP A 147 -9.74 18.12 -45.10
N HIS A 148 -8.91 19.16 -45.11
CA HIS A 148 -7.94 19.47 -44.07
C HIS A 148 -8.67 19.89 -42.78
N LEU A 149 -9.25 18.92 -42.08
CA LEU A 149 -9.50 19.04 -40.65
C LEU A 149 -8.35 18.34 -39.92
N PRO A 150 -7.41 19.06 -39.28
CA PRO A 150 -6.36 18.40 -38.52
C PRO A 150 -7.03 17.61 -37.38
N ASN A 151 -6.86 16.29 -37.41
CA ASN A 151 -7.27 15.35 -36.36
C ASN A 151 -7.01 15.96 -34.98
N SER A 152 -8.09 16.34 -34.28
CA SER A 152 -8.04 16.73 -32.87
C SER A 152 -7.45 15.60 -31.99
N ASP A 153 -7.52 14.36 -32.47
CA ASP A 153 -6.93 13.18 -31.83
C ASP A 153 -5.40 13.22 -31.79
N LEU A 154 -4.76 13.90 -32.76
CA LEU A 154 -3.32 14.08 -32.75
C LEU A 154 -2.91 15.16 -31.75
N PHE A 155 -3.75 16.17 -31.50
CA PHE A 155 -3.48 17.19 -30.48
C PHE A 155 -3.59 16.60 -29.07
N ALA A 156 -4.61 15.78 -28.81
CA ALA A 156 -4.73 15.03 -27.55
C ALA A 156 -3.52 14.09 -27.30
N SER A 157 -2.93 13.56 -28.37
CA SER A 157 -1.74 12.70 -28.28
C SER A 157 -0.41 13.47 -28.20
N SER A 158 -0.39 14.74 -28.62
CA SER A 158 0.84 15.55 -28.76
C SER A 158 0.98 16.66 -27.72
N THR A 159 -0.06 16.98 -26.95
CA THR A 159 0.00 17.96 -25.85
C THR A 159 -0.05 17.33 -24.46
N THR A 160 0.46 16.11 -24.32
CA THR A 160 0.96 15.69 -23.01
C THR A 160 2.41 16.14 -22.94
N THR A 161 2.61 17.44 -22.75
CA THR A 161 3.79 17.93 -22.04
C THR A 161 4.00 16.98 -20.87
N ALA A 162 5.23 16.49 -20.67
CA ALA A 162 5.61 15.58 -19.61
C ALA A 162 5.50 16.24 -18.22
N GLU A 163 4.35 16.80 -17.89
CA GLU A 163 3.91 17.10 -16.54
C GLU A 163 3.69 15.76 -15.86
N ASN A 164 4.75 15.34 -15.16
CA ASN A 164 4.81 14.31 -14.14
C ASN A 164 3.43 13.71 -13.78
N VAL A 165 2.96 12.74 -14.57
CA VAL A 165 1.64 12.14 -14.37
C VAL A 165 1.72 11.31 -13.08
N LYS A 166 1.23 11.88 -11.98
CA LYS A 166 1.21 11.24 -10.67
C LYS A 166 0.59 9.85 -10.77
N SER A 167 1.24 8.86 -10.18
CA SER A 167 0.75 7.49 -10.15
C SER A 167 -0.54 7.39 -9.33
N GLU A 168 -1.26 6.29 -9.50
CA GLU A 168 -2.43 5.96 -8.70
C GLU A 168 -2.12 6.00 -7.19
N LEU A 169 -0.96 5.44 -6.79
CA LEU A 169 -0.48 5.46 -5.41
C LEU A 169 -0.21 6.88 -4.92
N ASP A 170 0.42 7.73 -5.72
CA ASP A 170 0.69 9.12 -5.34
C ASP A 170 -0.62 9.88 -5.07
N LYS A 171 -1.59 9.75 -5.98
CA LYS A 171 -2.92 10.36 -5.84
C LYS A 171 -3.61 9.89 -4.56
N TYR A 172 -3.55 8.59 -4.26
CA TYR A 172 -4.11 8.03 -3.04
C TYR A 172 -3.39 8.56 -1.78
N LEU A 173 -2.07 8.66 -1.79
CA LEU A 173 -1.28 9.11 -0.63
C LEU A 173 -1.47 10.60 -0.32
N GLU A 174 -1.72 11.41 -1.34
CA GLU A 174 -1.97 12.86 -1.21
C GLU A 174 -3.36 13.19 -0.67
N GLU A 175 -4.33 12.30 -0.88
CA GLU A 175 -5.68 12.50 -0.39
C GLU A 175 -5.75 12.59 1.14
N THR A 176 -6.72 13.37 1.61
CA THR A 176 -7.06 13.43 3.04
C THR A 176 -7.36 12.05 3.62
N LEU A 177 -7.08 11.88 4.92
CA LEU A 177 -7.36 10.62 5.59
C LEU A 177 -8.87 10.45 5.74
N SER A 178 -9.33 9.21 5.60
CA SER A 178 -10.69 8.84 5.98
C SER A 178 -10.89 8.96 7.50
N PRO A 179 -12.11 9.29 7.96
CA PRO A 179 -12.40 9.41 9.37
C PRO A 179 -12.25 8.07 10.09
N ARG A 180 -11.77 8.11 11.33
CA ARG A 180 -11.60 6.92 12.19
C ARG A 180 -12.90 6.63 12.95
N ILE A 181 -13.91 6.17 12.23
CA ILE A 181 -15.19 5.75 12.82
C ILE A 181 -15.12 4.29 13.34
N PRO A 182 -15.90 3.96 14.39
CA PRO A 182 -16.16 2.57 14.74
C PRO A 182 -16.72 1.80 13.54
N ASP A 183 -16.40 0.51 13.43
CA ASP A 183 -16.94 -0.39 12.39
C ASP A 183 -16.70 0.05 10.93
N PHE A 184 -15.64 0.82 10.67
CA PHE A 184 -15.24 1.17 9.31
C PHE A 184 -15.00 -0.07 8.44
N ASP A 185 -15.79 -0.22 7.37
CA ASP A 185 -15.66 -1.28 6.38
C ASP A 185 -14.56 -0.93 5.36
N LEU A 186 -13.35 -1.45 5.61
CA LEU A 186 -12.19 -1.23 4.75
C LEU A 186 -12.38 -1.80 3.35
N LEU A 187 -12.93 -3.01 3.23
CA LEU A 187 -13.14 -3.66 1.93
C LEU A 187 -14.26 -2.99 1.16
N GLY A 188 -15.33 -2.57 1.85
CA GLY A 188 -16.39 -1.74 1.27
C GLY A 188 -15.87 -0.41 0.74
N TRP A 189 -14.98 0.27 1.49
CA TRP A 189 -14.35 1.50 1.03
C TRP A 189 -13.55 1.27 -0.26
N TRP A 190 -12.72 0.23 -0.30
CA TRP A 190 -11.95 -0.12 -1.50
C TRP A 190 -12.87 -0.45 -2.69
N LYS A 191 -13.96 -1.18 -2.46
CA LYS A 191 -14.95 -1.51 -3.51
C LYS A 191 -15.59 -0.26 -4.12
N ILE A 192 -15.95 0.73 -3.29
CA ILE A 192 -16.53 2.01 -3.77
C ILE A 192 -15.50 2.82 -4.57
N ASN A 193 -14.23 2.76 -4.19
CA ASN A 193 -13.16 3.54 -4.81
C ASN A 193 -12.39 2.78 -5.91
N ALA A 194 -12.79 1.56 -6.25
CA ALA A 194 -12.10 0.70 -7.22
C ALA A 194 -12.00 1.34 -8.62
N PHE A 195 -12.97 2.16 -9.01
CA PHE A 195 -12.92 2.87 -10.30
C PHE A 195 -11.79 3.91 -10.35
N LYS A 196 -11.46 4.50 -9.19
CA LYS A 196 -10.44 5.53 -9.04
C LYS A 196 -9.06 4.92 -8.77
N TYR A 197 -9.05 3.85 -8.00
CA TYR A 197 -7.87 3.17 -7.50
C TYR A 197 -7.94 1.68 -7.80
N HIS A 198 -7.90 1.32 -9.09
CA HIS A 198 -8.14 -0.06 -9.51
C HIS A 198 -7.01 -1.00 -9.06
N THR A 199 -5.74 -0.63 -9.23
CA THR A 199 -4.62 -1.48 -8.85
C THR A 199 -4.52 -1.57 -7.33
N LEU A 200 -4.67 -0.46 -6.61
CA LEU A 200 -4.60 -0.46 -5.15
C LEU A 200 -5.77 -1.23 -4.54
N HIS A 201 -6.96 -1.20 -5.14
CA HIS A 201 -8.09 -2.03 -4.72
C HIS A 201 -7.78 -3.53 -4.83
N ASP A 202 -7.15 -3.96 -5.93
CA ASP A 202 -6.79 -5.36 -6.12
C ASP A 202 -5.72 -5.80 -5.11
N ILE A 203 -4.68 -4.97 -4.90
CA ILE A 203 -3.67 -5.22 -3.87
C ILE A 203 -4.31 -5.28 -2.47
N ALA A 204 -5.19 -4.33 -2.14
CA ALA A 204 -5.81 -4.25 -0.81
C ALA A 204 -6.78 -5.41 -0.51
N LYS A 205 -7.24 -6.15 -1.52
CA LYS A 205 -8.01 -7.39 -1.32
C LYS A 205 -7.11 -8.57 -0.95
N ASP A 206 -5.91 -8.60 -1.51
CA ASP A 206 -4.97 -9.71 -1.35
C ASP A 206 -4.10 -9.57 -0.07
N VAL A 207 -3.93 -8.35 0.43
CA VAL A 207 -3.19 -7.99 1.66
C VAL A 207 -4.06 -8.10 2.92
#